data_AF-A0A2W5HLI9-F1
#
_entry.id   AF-A0A2W5HLI9-F1
#
_cell.length_a   1.000
_cell.length_b   1.000
_cell.length_c   1.000
_cell.angle_alpha   90.00
_cell.angle_beta   90.00
_cell.angle_gamma   90.00
#
_symmetry.space_group_name_H-M   'P 1'
#
loop_
_entity.id
_entity.type
_entity.pdbx_description
1 polymer ?
#
loop_
_entity_poly.entity_id
_entity_poly.type
_entity_poly.pdbx_seq_one_letter_code
_entity_poly.pdbx_strand_id
1 'polypeptide(L)'
;MIQRILVLCTGNSCRSVMAESLINQLGKGKYEAVSAGSHPAGHVHPKSIETLKRHGIDSGQPRSKSWHEFEGQTFDLVITVCDQAAAESCPVFLGKAKKLHWSTPDPAKATGSDADIEAAFDTAFFMLKDRIEDLLHDRLLTPSPVIS
;
A
#
# COMPACT_ATOMS: atom_id res chain seq x y z
N MET A 1 0.00 7.16 20.13
CA MET A 1 -1.17 6.91 19.27
C MET A 1 -0.70 6.10 18.08
N ILE A 2 -1.53 5.18 17.58
CA ILE A 2 -1.28 4.40 16.36
C ILE A 2 -1.62 5.29 15.17
N GLN A 3 -0.77 5.29 14.14
CA GLN A 3 -0.98 6.10 12.94
C GLN A 3 -1.68 5.29 11.84
N ARG A 4 -2.77 5.83 11.29
CA ARG A 4 -3.59 5.15 10.28
C ARG A 4 -3.13 5.52 8.88
N ILE A 5 -2.84 4.50 8.07
CA ILE A 5 -2.31 4.64 6.72
C ILE A 5 -3.29 4.02 5.72
N LEU A 6 -3.65 4.77 4.68
CA LEU A 6 -4.39 4.25 3.53
C LEU A 6 -3.45 4.10 2.32
N VAL A 7 -3.30 2.88 1.80
CA VAL A 7 -2.51 2.60 0.60
C VAL A 7 -3.41 2.43 -0.62
N LEU A 8 -3.26 3.30 -1.62
CA LEU A 8 -4.09 3.31 -2.82
C LEU A 8 -3.34 2.79 -4.03
N CYS A 9 -4.01 1.94 -4.80
CA CYS A 9 -3.68 1.71 -6.20
C CYS A 9 -4.97 1.63 -7.03
N THR A 10 -4.88 1.37 -8.33
CA THR A 10 -6.08 1.29 -9.18
C THR A 10 -6.93 0.07 -8.82
N GLY A 11 -6.36 -1.13 -8.91
CA GLY A 11 -7.11 -2.38 -8.79
C GLY A 11 -7.23 -2.98 -7.39
N ASN A 12 -6.47 -2.49 -6.42
CA ASN A 12 -6.30 -3.13 -5.10
C ASN A 12 -6.21 -4.66 -5.16
N SER A 13 -5.24 -5.12 -5.96
CA SER A 13 -5.06 -6.53 -6.26
C SER A 13 -3.63 -7.00 -6.02
N CYS A 14 -2.63 -6.14 -6.30
CA CYS A 14 -1.21 -6.46 -6.13
C CYS A 14 -0.49 -5.52 -5.16
N ARG A 15 0.04 -4.40 -5.68
CA ARG A 15 0.95 -3.48 -4.98
C ARG A 15 0.42 -2.98 -3.63
N SER A 16 -0.81 -2.48 -3.59
CA SER A 16 -1.37 -1.92 -2.35
C SER A 16 -1.64 -2.99 -1.29
N VAL A 17 -1.95 -4.23 -1.71
CA VAL A 17 -2.08 -5.37 -0.79
C VAL A 17 -0.72 -5.74 -0.20
N MET A 18 0.31 -5.86 -1.05
CA MET A 18 1.67 -6.16 -0.56
C MET A 18 2.18 -5.07 0.40
N ALA A 19 1.91 -3.80 0.08
CA ALA A 19 2.26 -2.68 0.93
C ALA A 19 1.49 -2.67 2.26
N GLU A 20 0.18 -2.95 2.28
CA GLU A 20 -0.61 -3.08 3.52
C GLU A 20 0.01 -4.11 4.47
N SER A 21 0.30 -5.31 3.96
CA SER A 21 0.91 -6.39 4.76
C SER A 21 2.31 -6.01 5.26
N LEU A 22 3.15 -5.43 4.40
CA LEU A 22 4.49 -4.98 4.78
C LEU A 22 4.45 -3.92 5.89
N ILE A 23 3.61 -2.88 5.75
CA ILE A 23 3.50 -1.82 6.75
C ILE A 23 3.03 -2.38 8.09
N ASN A 24 2.00 -3.22 8.10
CA ASN A 24 1.46 -3.78 9.33
C ASN A 24 2.48 -4.67 10.05
N GLN A 25 3.21 -5.51 9.33
CA GLN A 25 4.21 -6.39 9.93
C GLN A 25 5.47 -5.64 10.38
N LEU A 26 6.04 -4.80 9.51
CA LEU A 26 7.29 -4.06 9.81
C LEU A 26 7.06 -2.90 10.80
N GLY A 27 5.86 -2.34 10.80
CA GLY A 27 5.46 -1.24 11.68
C GLY A 27 5.34 -1.61 13.16
N LYS A 28 5.32 -2.91 13.51
CA LYS A 28 5.34 -3.43 14.88
C LYS A 28 4.32 -2.74 15.81
N GLY A 29 3.10 -2.54 15.32
CA GLY A 29 1.99 -1.95 16.07
C GLY A 29 2.01 -0.42 16.22
N LYS A 30 2.96 0.28 15.58
CA LYS A 30 2.96 1.76 15.50
C LYS A 30 2.02 2.29 14.42
N TYR A 31 1.72 1.46 13.43
CA TYR A 31 0.91 1.80 12.27
C TYR A 31 -0.24 0.81 12.11
N GLU A 32 -1.35 1.30 11.59
CA GLU A 32 -2.49 0.53 11.12
C GLU A 32 -2.71 0.86 9.65
N ALA A 33 -2.26 -0.03 8.77
CA ALA A 33 -2.42 0.14 7.33
C ALA A 33 -3.64 -0.62 6.81
N VAL A 34 -4.35 0.02 5.89
CA VAL A 34 -5.38 -0.58 5.04
C VAL A 34 -5.11 -0.17 3.60
N SER A 35 -5.47 -1.00 2.63
CA SER A 35 -5.34 -0.66 1.20
C SER A 35 -6.67 -0.43 0.49
N ALA A 36 -6.72 0.26 -0.64
CA ALA A 36 -7.95 0.33 -1.42
C ALA A 36 -7.68 0.59 -2.90
N GLY A 37 -8.72 0.40 -3.70
CA GLY A 37 -8.74 0.55 -5.14
C GLY A 37 -9.67 1.68 -5.54
N SER A 38 -9.26 2.51 -6.51
CA SER A 38 -10.21 3.40 -7.18
C SER A 38 -11.16 2.62 -8.11
N HIS A 39 -10.63 1.57 -8.73
CA HIS A 39 -11.36 0.63 -9.59
C HIS A 39 -10.99 -0.80 -9.17
N PRO A 40 -11.48 -1.26 -8.00
CA PRO A 40 -11.06 -2.54 -7.43
C PRO A 40 -11.32 -3.70 -8.40
N ALA A 41 -10.35 -4.59 -8.53
CA ALA A 41 -10.40 -5.75 -9.43
C ALA A 41 -11.38 -6.84 -8.96
N GLY A 42 -11.94 -6.71 -7.75
CA GLY A 42 -12.83 -7.68 -7.13
C GLY A 42 -12.11 -8.91 -6.56
N HIS A 43 -10.81 -9.05 -6.80
CA HIS A 43 -9.99 -10.13 -6.26
C HIS A 43 -8.55 -9.67 -5.98
N VAL A 44 -7.90 -10.32 -5.03
CA VAL A 44 -6.47 -10.17 -4.78
C VAL A 44 -5.70 -11.13 -5.68
N HIS A 45 -4.66 -10.65 -6.34
CA HIS A 45 -3.88 -11.46 -7.25
C HIS A 45 -3.12 -12.55 -6.47
N PRO A 46 -3.26 -13.84 -6.81
CA PRO A 46 -2.66 -14.93 -6.05
C PRO A 46 -1.16 -14.79 -5.85
N LYS A 47 -0.43 -14.38 -6.90
CA LYS A 47 1.03 -14.15 -6.82
C LYS A 47 1.43 -13.09 -5.80
N SER A 48 0.57 -12.13 -5.44
CA SER A 48 0.88 -11.20 -4.35
C SER A 48 0.92 -11.89 -2.99
N ILE A 49 0.00 -12.85 -2.76
CA ILE A 49 -0.01 -13.66 -1.54
C ILE A 49 1.19 -14.60 -1.52
N GLU A 50 1.50 -15.23 -2.65
CA GLU A 50 2.65 -16.11 -2.80
C GLU A 50 3.96 -15.37 -2.53
N THR A 51 4.14 -14.18 -3.09
CA THR A 51 5.32 -13.32 -2.86
C THR A 51 5.43 -12.91 -1.39
N LEU A 52 4.33 -12.45 -0.76
CA LEU A 52 4.34 -12.14 0.67
C LEU A 52 4.80 -13.34 1.51
N LYS A 53 4.20 -14.51 1.27
CA LYS A 53 4.55 -15.75 1.97
C LYS A 53 6.00 -16.16 1.75
N ARG A 54 6.50 -16.05 0.51
CA ARG A 54 7.90 -16.37 0.14
C ARG A 54 8.91 -15.54 0.93
N HIS A 55 8.59 -14.27 1.18
CA HIS A 55 9.43 -13.34 1.93
C HIS A 55 9.09 -13.28 3.43
N GLY A 56 8.30 -14.24 3.94
CA GLY A 56 7.96 -14.34 5.36
C GLY A 56 7.07 -13.22 5.88
N ILE A 57 6.27 -12.60 5.01
CA ILE A 57 5.26 -11.62 5.38
C ILE A 57 3.89 -12.29 5.47
N ASP A 58 3.21 -12.12 6.59
CA ASP A 58 1.84 -12.56 6.77
C ASP A 58 0.89 -11.65 5.98
N SER A 59 0.18 -12.21 5.01
CA SER A 59 -0.82 -11.49 4.24
C SER A 59 -2.12 -11.29 5.01
N GLY A 60 -2.37 -12.08 6.06
CA GLY A 60 -3.69 -12.23 6.65
C GLY A 60 -4.70 -12.71 5.61
N GLN A 61 -5.88 -12.10 5.60
CA GLN A 61 -6.98 -12.37 4.66
C GLN A 61 -7.31 -11.10 3.85
N PRO A 62 -6.46 -10.70 2.90
CA PRO A 62 -6.66 -9.46 2.18
C PRO A 62 -7.82 -9.59 1.20
N ARG A 63 -8.50 -8.48 0.95
CA ARG A 63 -9.60 -8.38 -0.02
C ARG A 63 -9.40 -7.16 -0.92
N SER A 64 -9.84 -7.27 -2.16
CA SER A 64 -9.93 -6.13 -3.07
C SER A 64 -11.12 -5.27 -2.67
N LYS A 65 -10.84 -4.05 -2.22
CA LYS A 65 -11.81 -3.13 -1.61
C LYS A 65 -11.82 -1.79 -2.33
N SER A 66 -13.01 -1.21 -2.47
CA SER A 66 -13.14 0.14 -3.01
C SER A 66 -12.71 1.15 -1.96
N TRP A 67 -12.08 2.25 -2.39
CA TRP A 67 -11.79 3.35 -1.48
C TRP A 67 -13.04 4.00 -0.85
N HIS A 68 -14.22 3.81 -1.45
CA HIS A 68 -15.50 4.33 -0.98
C HIS A 68 -15.90 3.69 0.35
N GLU A 69 -15.41 2.49 0.64
CA GLU A 69 -15.63 1.82 1.94
C GLU A 69 -14.98 2.57 3.12
N PHE A 70 -14.06 3.48 2.82
CA PHE A 70 -13.35 4.28 3.80
C PHE A 70 -13.88 5.72 3.89
N GLU A 71 -15.01 6.03 3.24
CA GLU A 71 -15.68 7.31 3.41
C GLU A 71 -16.03 7.56 4.89
N GLY A 72 -15.77 8.78 5.35
CA GLY A 72 -15.97 9.16 6.75
C GLY A 72 -14.89 8.66 7.71
N GLN A 73 -13.95 7.82 7.26
CA GLN A 73 -12.78 7.44 8.06
C GLN A 73 -11.66 8.46 7.94
N THR A 74 -10.90 8.62 9.02
CA THR A 74 -9.72 9.48 9.06
C THR A 74 -8.44 8.67 8.91
N PHE A 75 -7.52 9.23 8.13
CA PHE A 75 -6.17 8.72 7.94
C PHE A 75 -5.16 9.83 8.18
N ASP A 76 -4.03 9.47 8.75
CA ASP A 76 -2.91 10.39 8.95
C ASP A 76 -2.05 10.48 7.68
N LEU A 77 -1.97 9.38 6.94
CA LEU A 77 -1.16 9.25 5.73
C LEU A 77 -1.92 8.49 4.64
N VAL A 78 -1.83 8.98 3.41
CA VAL A 78 -2.29 8.31 2.19
C VAL A 78 -1.10 8.09 1.28
N ILE A 79 -0.92 6.85 0.84
CA ILE A 79 0.21 6.43 -0.02
C ILE A 79 -0.36 5.92 -1.34
N THR A 80 -0.04 6.56 -2.47
CA THR A 80 -0.39 6.05 -3.80
C THR A 80 0.78 5.26 -4.37
N VAL A 81 0.57 3.99 -4.74
CA VAL A 81 1.63 3.09 -5.24
C VAL A 81 1.56 2.83 -6.75
N CYS A 82 0.66 3.50 -7.45
CA CYS A 82 0.63 3.54 -8.91
C CYS A 82 0.37 4.96 -9.42
N ASP A 83 0.93 5.28 -10.58
CA ASP A 83 0.83 6.62 -11.17
C ASP A 83 -0.62 6.99 -11.51
N GLN A 84 -1.42 6.00 -11.94
CA GLN A 84 -2.84 6.20 -12.22
C GLN A 84 -3.61 6.62 -10.96
N ALA A 85 -3.42 5.95 -9.82
CA ALA A 85 -4.07 6.36 -8.58
C ALA A 85 -3.56 7.72 -8.06
N ALA A 86 -2.34 8.13 -8.42
CA ALA A 86 -1.83 9.45 -8.10
C ALA A 86 -2.43 10.56 -8.97
N ALA A 87 -2.77 10.24 -10.23
CA ALA A 87 -3.35 11.17 -11.20
C ALA A 87 -4.87 11.33 -11.06
N GLU A 88 -5.55 10.39 -10.40
CA GLU A 88 -6.97 10.49 -10.13
C GLU A 88 -7.26 11.56 -9.06
N SER A 89 -8.38 12.29 -9.25
CA SER A 89 -8.84 13.27 -8.27
C SER A 89 -9.17 12.56 -6.96
N CYS A 90 -8.25 12.64 -6.00
CA CYS A 90 -8.41 12.05 -4.68
C CYS A 90 -9.74 12.54 -4.06
N PRO A 91 -10.56 11.64 -3.50
CA PRO A 91 -11.78 12.01 -2.81
C PRO A 91 -11.55 13.07 -1.73
N VAL A 92 -12.54 13.95 -1.54
CA VAL A 92 -12.48 15.08 -0.59
C VAL A 92 -12.20 14.61 0.84
N PHE A 93 -12.68 13.42 1.23
CA PHE A 93 -12.47 12.86 2.57
C PHE A 93 -11.00 12.55 2.91
N LEU A 94 -10.13 12.42 1.89
CA LEU A 94 -8.68 12.24 2.07
C LEU A 94 -7.92 13.57 2.23
N GLY A 95 -8.63 14.71 2.20
CA GLY A 95 -8.03 16.04 2.11
C GLY A 95 -7.16 16.47 3.29
N LYS A 96 -7.32 15.87 4.48
CA LYS A 96 -6.53 16.22 5.68
C LYS A 96 -5.28 15.35 5.88
N ALA A 97 -5.17 14.24 5.17
CA ALA A 97 -4.05 13.31 5.32
C ALA A 97 -2.80 13.83 4.60
N LYS A 98 -1.61 13.54 5.15
CA LYS A 98 -0.36 13.69 4.41
C LYS A 98 -0.39 12.73 3.22
N LYS A 99 0.15 13.14 2.07
CA LYS A 99 0.16 12.32 0.84
C LYS A 99 1.58 11.99 0.43
N LEU A 100 1.81 10.72 0.12
CA LEU A 100 3.05 10.23 -0.49
C LEU A 100 2.71 9.46 -1.76
N HIS A 101 3.64 9.47 -2.71
CA HIS A 101 3.53 8.72 -3.94
C HIS A 101 4.79 7.89 -4.16
N TRP A 102 4.62 6.59 -4.38
CA TRP A 102 5.70 5.64 -4.67
C TRP A 102 5.38 4.91 -5.98
N SER A 103 5.90 5.44 -7.08
CA SER A 103 5.74 4.79 -8.38
C SER A 103 6.32 3.37 -8.33
N THR A 104 5.44 2.37 -8.46
CA THR A 104 5.78 0.96 -8.43
C THR A 104 5.23 0.30 -9.71
N PRO A 105 6.09 -0.33 -10.53
CA PRO A 105 5.66 -1.05 -11.73
C PRO A 105 4.54 -2.05 -11.42
N ASP A 106 3.62 -2.24 -12.36
CA ASP A 106 2.53 -3.19 -12.18
C ASP A 106 2.98 -4.63 -12.45
N PRO A 107 3.18 -5.48 -11.42
CA PRO A 107 3.72 -6.81 -11.65
C PRO A 107 2.72 -7.71 -12.40
N ALA A 108 1.42 -7.40 -12.36
CA ALA A 108 0.39 -8.14 -13.11
C ALA A 108 0.49 -7.94 -14.64
N LYS A 109 1.27 -6.96 -15.11
CA LYS A 109 1.52 -6.75 -16.55
C LYS A 109 2.76 -7.49 -17.05
N ALA A 110 3.50 -8.17 -16.17
CA ALA A 110 4.65 -8.96 -16.56
C ALA A 110 4.23 -10.11 -17.48
N THR A 111 5.02 -10.36 -18.51
CA THR A 111 4.84 -11.46 -19.47
C THR A 111 6.14 -12.24 -19.59
N GLY A 112 6.07 -13.48 -20.09
CA GLY A 112 7.23 -14.35 -20.23
C GLY A 112 7.06 -15.65 -19.47
N SER A 113 8.18 -16.22 -19.00
CA SER A 113 8.18 -17.43 -18.19
C SER A 113 7.63 -17.17 -16.78
N ASP A 114 7.29 -18.24 -16.06
CA ASP A 114 6.88 -18.13 -14.65
C ASP A 114 7.94 -17.43 -13.80
N ALA A 115 9.23 -17.67 -14.09
CA ALA A 115 10.35 -17.01 -13.42
C ALA A 115 10.40 -15.50 -13.69
N ASP A 116 10.10 -15.07 -14.92
CA ASP A 116 10.05 -13.64 -15.27
C ASP A 116 8.92 -12.93 -14.52
N ILE A 117 7.75 -13.58 -14.44
CA ILE A 117 6.60 -13.05 -13.72
C ILE A 117 6.93 -12.99 -12.22
N GLU A 118 7.48 -14.05 -11.63
CA GLU A 118 7.89 -14.06 -10.23
C GLU A 118 8.91 -12.98 -9.91
N ALA A 119 9.91 -12.77 -10.77
CA ALA A 119 10.90 -11.71 -10.62
C ALA A 119 10.26 -10.32 -10.65
N ALA A 120 9.21 -10.10 -11.46
CA ALA A 120 8.48 -8.83 -11.47
C ALA A 120 7.72 -8.57 -10.15
N PHE A 121 7.10 -9.60 -9.59
CA PHE A 121 6.45 -9.49 -8.27
C PHE A 121 7.48 -9.25 -7.16
N ASP A 122 8.63 -9.93 -7.18
CA ASP A 122 9.71 -9.71 -6.22
C ASP A 122 10.30 -8.32 -6.34
N THR A 123 10.50 -7.82 -7.56
CA THR A 123 10.95 -6.44 -7.81
C THR A 123 9.99 -5.43 -7.18
N ALA A 124 8.69 -5.56 -7.44
CA ALA A 124 7.68 -4.69 -6.83
C ALA A 124 7.66 -4.80 -5.31
N PHE A 125 7.82 -6.01 -4.76
CA PHE A 125 7.91 -6.25 -3.32
C PHE A 125 9.10 -5.52 -2.68
N PHE A 126 10.31 -5.68 -3.23
CA PHE A 126 11.50 -5.03 -2.69
C PHE A 126 11.44 -3.51 -2.81
N MET A 127 10.96 -2.97 -3.92
CA MET A 127 10.74 -1.53 -4.07
C MET A 127 9.80 -0.97 -2.98
N LEU A 128 8.70 -1.67 -2.69
CA LEU A 128 7.77 -1.27 -1.63
C LEU A 128 8.42 -1.41 -0.25
N LYS A 129 9.13 -2.51 -0.01
CA LYS A 129 9.82 -2.78 1.25
C LYS A 129 10.83 -1.68 1.58
N ASP A 130 11.68 -1.32 0.63
CA ASP A 130 12.70 -0.27 0.83
C ASP A 130 12.04 1.06 1.19
N ARG A 131 10.98 1.46 0.47
CA ARG A 131 10.23 2.69 0.76
C ARG A 131 9.54 2.67 2.12
N ILE A 132 9.04 1.51 2.54
CA ILE A 132 8.40 1.34 3.85
C ILE A 132 9.47 1.39 4.94
N GLU A 133 10.62 0.74 4.77
CA GLU A 133 11.72 0.82 5.73
C GLU A 133 12.23 2.26 5.88
N ASP A 134 12.36 3.00 4.77
CA ASP A 134 12.65 4.44 4.82
C ASP A 134 11.57 5.20 5.60
N LEU A 135 10.28 4.97 5.33
CA LEU A 135 9.16 5.59 6.04
C LEU A 135 9.20 5.31 7.56
N LEU A 136 9.63 4.11 7.95
CA LEU A 136 9.71 3.67 9.34
C LEU A 136 10.93 4.25 10.08
N HIS A 137 12.03 4.50 9.36
CA HIS A 137 13.23 5.14 9.90
C HIS A 137 13.11 6.65 9.97
N ASP A 138 12.52 7.26 8.95
CA ASP A 138 12.43 8.69 8.84
C ASP A 138 11.31 9.19 9.79
N ARG A 139 11.65 10.10 10.72
CA ARG A 139 10.70 10.70 11.68
C ARG A 139 9.71 11.67 11.01
N LEU A 140 9.44 11.50 9.71
CA LEU A 140 8.53 12.30 8.88
C LEU A 140 7.08 12.33 9.38
N LEU A 141 6.78 11.59 10.45
CA LEU A 141 5.47 11.39 11.02
C LEU A 141 5.43 11.70 12.54
N THR A 142 6.46 12.35 13.08
CA THR A 142 6.32 12.98 14.40
C THR A 142 5.18 14.01 14.34
N PRO A 143 4.20 13.98 15.25
CA PRO A 143 3.20 15.04 15.31
C PRO A 143 3.94 16.35 15.56
N SER A 144 3.65 17.39 14.78
CA SER A 144 4.13 18.74 15.09
C SER A 144 3.83 19.04 16.56
N PRO A 145 4.78 19.59 17.33
CA PRO A 145 4.46 20.04 18.67
C PRO A 145 3.35 21.08 18.53
N VAL A 146 2.22 20.81 19.20
CA VAL A 146 1.19 21.82 19.40
C VAL A 146 1.86 22.91 20.24
N ILE A 147 2.23 24.01 19.61
CA ILE A 147 2.72 25.20 20.31
C ILE A 147 1.50 25.72 21.08
N SER A 148 1.56 25.59 22.41
CA SER A 148 0.56 26.09 23.33
C SER A 148 0.81 27.54 23.71
#